data_AF-A0AAD6BBU8-F1
#
_entry.id   AF-A0AAD6BBU8-F1
#
_cell.length_a   1.000
_cell.length_b   1.000
_cell.length_c   1.000
_cell.angle_alpha   90.00
_cell.angle_beta   90.00
_cell.angle_gamma   90.00
#
_symmetry.space_group_name_H-M   'P 1'
#
loop_
_entity.id
_entity.type
_entity.pdbx_description
1 polymer ?
#
loop_
_entity_poly.entity_id
_entity_poly.type
_entity_poly.pdbx_seq_one_letter_code
_entity_poly.pdbx_strand_id
1 'polypeptide(L)'
;MERLSCFTHTLQLVIKDGLKEASGLSGTLAKLSRTASLLHSSTSFKDRFESCFGDATIPSANATRWNSTLKQVKAYVKFDMQNLSYMLNSEGHKALILSQRDYAQLKELIEVLDPFLEATDLTQGEKTVTASVVVPCVLSLHCHLQEIRGRVRYCGPLVSSLKTRFTEIFQAVKMPGCEPAEGRGPTKFPFTTAYFIASVLDPSFGFQWLKHDVQLDSDDKDRLSVCA
;
A
#
# COMPACT_ATOMS: atom_id res chain seq x y z
N MET A 1 -20.83 21.86 -10.24
CA MET A 1 -20.77 20.87 -9.14
C MET A 1 -19.65 19.89 -9.47
N GLU A 2 -18.49 20.09 -8.87
CA GLU A 2 -17.29 19.28 -9.12
C GLU A 2 -17.44 17.91 -8.45
N ARG A 3 -17.23 16.80 -9.18
CA ARG A 3 -17.18 15.47 -8.54
C ARG A 3 -15.80 15.30 -7.93
N LEU A 4 -15.73 15.24 -6.60
CA LEU A 4 -14.52 14.83 -5.87
C LEU A 4 -14.09 13.45 -6.35
N SER A 5 -12.86 13.32 -6.82
CA SER A 5 -12.27 12.02 -7.10
C SER A 5 -12.12 11.27 -5.77
N CYS A 6 -12.63 10.03 -5.70
CA CYS A 6 -12.57 9.25 -4.47
C CYS A 6 -11.12 8.88 -4.17
N PHE A 7 -10.56 9.40 -3.07
CA PHE A 7 -9.16 9.15 -2.69
C PHE A 7 -8.83 7.66 -2.62
N THR A 8 -9.73 6.86 -2.06
CA THR A 8 -9.65 5.39 -2.03
C THR A 8 -9.49 4.79 -3.43
N HIS A 9 -10.24 5.29 -4.41
CA HIS A 9 -10.13 4.84 -5.80
C HIS A 9 -8.78 5.22 -6.41
N THR A 10 -8.29 6.43 -6.12
CA THR A 10 -6.95 6.88 -6.52
C THR A 10 -5.86 5.98 -5.94
N LEU A 11 -5.90 5.67 -4.64
CA LEU A 11 -4.96 4.74 -4.00
C LEU A 11 -4.96 3.36 -4.68
N GLN A 12 -6.16 2.82 -4.97
CA GLN A 12 -6.27 1.53 -5.66
C GLN A 12 -5.62 1.54 -7.05
N LEU A 13 -5.80 2.61 -7.83
CA LEU A 13 -5.19 2.72 -9.15
C LEU A 13 -3.67 2.84 -9.07
N VAL A 14 -3.16 3.69 -8.19
CA VAL A 14 -1.71 3.92 -8.00
C VAL A 14 -1.01 2.64 -7.56
N ILE A 15 -1.58 1.89 -6.60
CA ILE A 15 -1.01 0.62 -6.12
C ILE A 15 -1.08 -0.45 -7.21
N LYS A 16 -2.20 -0.53 -7.93
CA LYS A 16 -2.36 -1.49 -9.04
C LYS A 16 -1.31 -1.25 -10.13
N ASP A 17 -1.05 0.00 -10.49
CA ASP A 17 -0.04 0.33 -11.50
C ASP A 17 1.37 0.06 -10.98
N GLY A 18 1.68 0.43 -9.74
CA GLY A 18 2.97 0.12 -9.12
C GLY A 18 3.25 -1.38 -9.03
N LEU A 19 2.24 -2.20 -8.74
CA LEU A 19 2.37 -3.67 -8.73
C LEU A 19 2.65 -4.26 -10.11
N LYS A 20 2.15 -3.63 -11.20
CA LYS A 20 2.49 -4.04 -12.57
C LYS A 20 3.96 -3.76 -12.89
N GLU A 21 4.49 -2.64 -12.41
CA GLU A 21 5.89 -2.27 -12.60
C GLU A 21 6.85 -3.15 -11.78
N ALA A 22 6.38 -3.72 -10.68
CA ALA A 22 7.11 -4.70 -9.87
C ALA A 22 6.97 -6.14 -10.40
N SER A 23 7.22 -6.35 -11.69
CA SER A 23 7.05 -7.63 -12.38
C SER A 23 7.82 -8.80 -11.74
N GLY A 24 8.92 -8.52 -11.04
CA GLY A 24 9.71 -9.50 -10.28
C GLY A 24 8.96 -10.17 -9.11
N LEU A 25 7.80 -9.64 -8.69
CA LEU A 25 6.94 -10.22 -7.65
C LEU A 25 5.87 -11.17 -8.23
N SER A 26 5.61 -11.10 -9.53
CA SER A 26 4.49 -11.81 -10.17
C SER A 26 4.57 -13.33 -10.00
N GLY A 27 5.76 -13.92 -10.16
CA GLY A 27 5.98 -15.35 -9.98
C GLY A 27 5.73 -15.80 -8.54
N THR A 28 6.22 -15.03 -7.56
CA THR A 28 6.03 -15.30 -6.14
C THR A 28 4.55 -15.23 -5.74
N LEU A 29 3.85 -14.17 -6.16
CA LEU A 29 2.42 -13.99 -5.91
C LEU A 29 1.56 -15.06 -6.61
N ALA A 30 1.98 -15.55 -7.78
CA ALA A 30 1.29 -16.63 -8.49
C ALA A 30 1.40 -17.97 -7.73
N LYS A 31 2.60 -18.32 -7.23
CA LYS A 31 2.79 -19.52 -6.40
C LYS A 31 1.96 -19.45 -5.12
N LEU A 32 1.95 -18.29 -4.47
CA LEU A 32 1.14 -18.01 -3.29
C LEU A 32 -0.36 -18.24 -3.56
N SER A 33 -0.87 -17.62 -4.64
CA SER A 33 -2.28 -17.76 -5.06
C SER A 33 -2.64 -19.22 -5.31
N ARG A 34 -1.79 -19.97 -6.02
CA ARG A 34 -2.01 -21.41 -6.29
C ARG A 34 -2.00 -22.24 -5.01
N THR A 35 -1.12 -21.92 -4.06
CA THR A 35 -1.07 -22.63 -2.77
C THR A 35 -2.37 -22.43 -2.01
N ALA A 36 -2.87 -21.19 -1.95
CA ALA A 36 -4.17 -20.91 -1.35
C ALA A 36 -5.31 -21.63 -2.12
N SER A 37 -5.29 -21.63 -3.45
CA SER A 37 -6.29 -22.36 -4.24
C SER A 37 -6.29 -23.85 -3.91
N LEU A 38 -5.13 -24.50 -3.82
CA LEU A 38 -5.02 -25.91 -3.42
C LEU A 38 -5.58 -26.16 -2.02
N LEU A 39 -5.28 -25.27 -1.07
CA LEU A 39 -5.80 -25.33 0.30
C LEU A 39 -7.33 -25.29 0.36
N HIS A 40 -7.96 -24.56 -0.55
CA HIS A 40 -9.42 -24.43 -0.59
C HIS A 40 -10.11 -25.42 -1.53
N SER A 41 -9.39 -26.04 -2.47
CA SER A 41 -9.98 -26.94 -3.47
C SER A 41 -9.70 -28.43 -3.25
N SER A 42 -8.67 -28.79 -2.48
CA SER A 42 -8.28 -30.17 -2.21
C SER A 42 -8.45 -30.51 -0.74
N THR A 43 -9.40 -31.40 -0.42
CA THR A 43 -9.63 -31.90 0.94
C THR A 43 -8.39 -32.57 1.50
N SER A 44 -7.72 -33.43 0.73
CA SER A 44 -6.52 -34.12 1.19
C SER A 44 -5.37 -33.17 1.52
N PHE A 45 -5.17 -32.13 0.69
CA PHE A 45 -4.15 -31.12 0.97
C PHE A 45 -4.52 -30.28 2.21
N LYS A 46 -5.80 -29.94 2.37
CA LYS A 46 -6.30 -29.23 3.54
C LYS A 46 -6.10 -30.00 4.83
N ASP A 47 -6.46 -31.29 4.88
CA ASP A 47 -6.29 -32.14 6.06
C ASP A 47 -4.80 -32.24 6.46
N ARG A 48 -3.91 -32.32 5.46
CA ARG A 48 -2.46 -32.29 5.66
C ARG A 48 -1.96 -30.95 6.17
N PHE A 49 -2.47 -29.85 5.63
CA PHE A 49 -2.15 -28.51 6.10
C PHE A 49 -2.57 -28.32 7.56
N GLU A 50 -3.78 -28.72 7.93
CA GLU A 50 -4.30 -28.62 9.30
C GLU A 50 -3.51 -29.52 10.26
N SER A 51 -3.06 -30.69 9.81
CA SER A 51 -2.17 -31.56 10.60
C SER A 51 -0.81 -30.90 10.93
N CYS A 52 -0.31 -30.03 10.04
CA CYS A 52 0.97 -29.33 10.23
C CYS A 52 0.83 -27.99 10.96
N PHE A 53 -0.29 -27.29 10.77
CA PHE A 53 -0.45 -25.89 11.17
C PHE A 53 -1.70 -25.60 12.01
N GLY A 54 -2.47 -26.63 12.40
CA GLY A 54 -3.74 -26.49 13.11
C GLY A 54 -4.82 -25.81 12.26
N ASP A 55 -5.77 -25.13 12.89
CA ASP A 55 -6.90 -24.45 12.22
C ASP A 55 -6.50 -23.19 11.42
N ALA A 56 -5.20 -22.97 11.21
CA ALA A 56 -4.70 -21.85 10.44
C ALA A 56 -5.03 -22.02 8.94
N THR A 57 -5.19 -20.90 8.22
CA THR A 57 -5.48 -20.93 6.79
C THR A 57 -4.81 -19.77 6.05
N ILE A 58 -4.65 -19.94 4.73
CA ILE A 58 -4.21 -18.88 3.82
C ILE A 58 -5.44 -18.42 3.04
N PRO A 59 -5.91 -17.17 3.21
CA PRO A 59 -7.10 -16.69 2.51
C PRO A 59 -6.85 -16.62 1.00
N SER A 60 -7.90 -16.85 0.22
CA SER A 60 -7.85 -16.62 -1.23
C SER A 60 -7.79 -15.13 -1.53
N ALA A 61 -6.83 -14.73 -2.36
CA ALA A 61 -6.75 -13.38 -2.87
C ALA A 61 -7.65 -13.22 -4.11
N ASN A 62 -8.33 -12.08 -4.21
CA ASN A 62 -8.92 -11.63 -5.45
C ASN A 62 -7.86 -10.86 -6.24
N ALA A 63 -7.43 -11.41 -7.37
CA ALA A 63 -6.41 -10.82 -8.25
C ALA A 63 -6.73 -9.38 -8.70
N THR A 64 -8.00 -8.96 -8.67
CA THR A 64 -8.43 -7.60 -9.03
C THR A 64 -8.34 -6.60 -7.87
N ARG A 65 -8.14 -7.05 -6.62
CA ARG A 65 -8.11 -6.21 -5.41
C ARG A 65 -6.84 -6.45 -4.59
N TRP A 66 -5.93 -5.49 -4.65
CA TRP A 66 -4.61 -5.58 -4.00
C TRP A 66 -4.71 -5.81 -2.48
N ASN A 67 -5.73 -5.29 -1.78
CA ASN A 67 -5.90 -5.49 -0.33
C ASN A 67 -5.99 -6.99 0.02
N SER A 68 -6.72 -7.77 -0.78
CA SER A 68 -6.88 -9.20 -0.54
C SER A 68 -5.60 -9.98 -0.83
N THR A 69 -4.83 -9.55 -1.84
CA THR A 69 -3.49 -10.06 -2.11
C THR A 69 -2.56 -9.79 -0.93
N LEU A 70 -2.55 -8.56 -0.39
CA LEU A 70 -1.70 -8.24 0.75
C LEU A 70 -2.08 -9.04 2.01
N LYS A 71 -3.38 -9.21 2.28
CA LYS A 71 -3.87 -10.05 3.38
C LYS A 71 -3.43 -11.51 3.21
N GLN A 72 -3.47 -12.05 2.00
CA GLN A 72 -2.95 -13.39 1.68
C GLN A 72 -1.44 -13.49 1.93
N VAL A 73 -0.66 -12.49 1.48
CA VAL A 73 0.79 -12.43 1.70
C VAL A 73 1.09 -12.39 3.20
N LYS A 74 0.43 -11.51 3.97
CA LYS A 74 0.56 -11.40 5.43
C LYS A 74 0.22 -12.70 6.16
N ALA A 75 -0.79 -13.44 5.69
CA ALA A 75 -1.12 -14.74 6.28
C ALA A 75 -0.03 -15.78 5.99
N TYR A 76 0.44 -15.85 4.75
CA TYR A 76 1.41 -16.86 4.34
C TYR A 76 2.78 -16.72 5.02
N VAL A 77 3.29 -15.49 5.16
CA VAL A 77 4.61 -15.29 5.79
C VAL A 77 4.64 -15.59 7.30
N LYS A 78 3.49 -15.84 7.93
CA LYS A 78 3.41 -16.25 9.34
C LYS A 78 3.76 -17.72 9.54
N PHE A 79 3.66 -18.54 8.51
CA PHE A 79 4.01 -19.95 8.59
C PHE A 79 5.52 -20.14 8.52
N ASP A 80 6.02 -21.15 9.22
CA ASP A 80 7.42 -21.53 9.13
C ASP A 80 7.77 -22.01 7.72
N MET A 81 8.81 -21.41 7.14
CA MET A 81 9.22 -21.68 5.76
C MET A 81 9.63 -23.14 5.55
N GLN A 82 10.32 -23.75 6.51
CA GLN A 82 10.85 -25.11 6.37
C GLN A 82 9.72 -26.13 6.42
N ASN A 83 8.82 -25.98 7.38
CA ASN A 83 7.64 -26.84 7.51
C ASN A 83 6.73 -26.75 6.29
N LEU A 84 6.47 -25.53 5.80
CA LEU A 84 5.59 -25.33 4.65
C LEU A 84 6.23 -25.86 3.35
N SER A 85 7.55 -25.71 3.20
CA SER A 85 8.31 -26.30 2.09
C SER A 85 8.32 -27.84 2.16
N TYR A 86 8.50 -28.41 3.34
CA TYR A 86 8.47 -29.86 3.55
C TYR A 86 7.10 -30.44 3.18
N MET A 87 6.01 -29.85 3.68
CA MET A 87 4.64 -30.29 3.39
C MET A 87 4.33 -30.17 1.89
N LEU A 88 4.65 -29.04 1.25
CA LEU A 88 4.48 -28.89 -0.20
C LEU A 88 5.27 -29.94 -0.98
N ASN A 89 6.48 -30.29 -0.52
CA ASN A 89 7.31 -31.30 -1.15
C ASN A 89 6.74 -32.72 -0.98
N SER A 90 6.25 -33.07 0.22
CA SER A 90 5.66 -34.39 0.50
C SER A 90 4.38 -34.63 -0.27
N GLU A 91 3.57 -33.59 -0.48
CA GLU A 91 2.34 -33.63 -1.29
C GLU A 91 2.61 -33.47 -2.81
N GLY A 92 3.88 -33.49 -3.24
CA GLY A 92 4.25 -33.46 -4.67
C GLY A 92 4.18 -32.08 -5.34
N HIS A 93 3.96 -31.01 -4.58
CA HIS A 93 3.81 -29.63 -5.04
C HIS A 93 5.10 -28.81 -4.99
N LYS A 94 6.25 -29.41 -5.35
CA LYS A 94 7.58 -28.78 -5.30
C LYS A 94 7.67 -27.44 -6.03
N ALA A 95 6.93 -27.28 -7.14
CA ALA A 95 6.91 -26.06 -7.94
C ALA A 95 6.31 -24.83 -7.20
N LEU A 96 5.56 -25.06 -6.12
CA LEU A 96 4.94 -24.00 -5.31
C LEU A 96 5.83 -23.55 -4.15
N ILE A 97 6.94 -24.24 -3.89
CA ILE A 97 7.88 -23.88 -2.84
C ILE A 97 8.49 -22.49 -3.16
N LEU A 98 8.44 -21.62 -2.16
CA LEU A 98 9.04 -20.29 -2.18
C LEU A 98 10.48 -20.38 -1.65
N SER A 99 11.39 -19.73 -2.35
CA SER A 99 12.79 -19.57 -1.94
C SER A 99 12.95 -18.54 -0.82
N GLN A 100 14.13 -18.47 -0.20
CA GLN A 100 14.44 -17.41 0.76
C GLN A 100 14.29 -16.00 0.14
N ARG A 101 14.62 -15.87 -1.14
CA ARG A 101 14.43 -14.62 -1.90
C ARG A 101 12.95 -14.27 -2.03
N ASP A 102 12.11 -15.26 -2.35
CA ASP A 102 10.65 -15.06 -2.44
C ASP A 102 10.08 -14.55 -1.11
N TYR A 103 10.50 -15.14 0.02
CA TYR A 103 10.06 -14.65 1.34
C TYR A 103 10.54 -13.23 1.64
N ALA A 104 11.78 -12.88 1.27
CA ALA A 104 12.29 -11.52 1.44
C ALA A 104 11.49 -10.52 0.58
N GLN A 105 11.15 -10.89 -0.66
CA GLN A 105 10.27 -10.11 -1.54
C GLN A 105 8.90 -9.88 -0.92
N LEU A 106 8.28 -10.92 -0.34
CA LEU A 106 6.98 -10.82 0.31
C LEU A 106 7.01 -9.93 1.57
N LYS A 107 8.08 -10.03 2.37
CA LYS A 107 8.25 -9.18 3.57
C LYS A 107 8.42 -7.72 3.20
N GLU A 108 9.25 -7.41 2.21
CA GLU A 108 9.37 -6.02 1.71
C GLU A 108 8.05 -5.52 1.13
N LEU A 109 7.30 -6.37 0.40
CA LEU A 109 6.00 -5.99 -0.13
C LEU A 109 5.02 -5.62 0.98
N ILE A 110 5.03 -6.35 2.09
CA ILE A 110 4.25 -6.00 3.28
C ILE A 110 4.71 -4.66 3.83
N GLU A 111 6.00 -4.47 4.08
CA GLU A 111 6.53 -3.23 4.64
C GLU A 111 6.18 -2.00 3.77
N VAL A 112 6.21 -2.14 2.45
CA VAL A 112 5.83 -1.07 1.51
C VAL A 112 4.33 -0.78 1.56
N LEU A 113 3.47 -1.81 1.52
CA LEU A 113 2.03 -1.64 1.30
C LEU A 113 1.17 -1.62 2.58
N ASP A 114 1.70 -1.96 3.76
CA ASP A 114 0.90 -1.96 4.99
C ASP A 114 0.30 -0.59 5.33
N PRO A 115 1.06 0.51 5.27
CA PRO A 115 0.49 1.84 5.53
C PRO A 115 -0.59 2.23 4.52
N PHE A 116 -0.50 1.72 3.28
CA PHE A 116 -1.54 1.93 2.28
C PHE A 116 -2.82 1.15 2.60
N LEU A 117 -2.69 -0.01 3.25
CA LEU A 117 -3.84 -0.82 3.65
C LEU A 117 -4.59 -0.13 4.77
N GLU A 118 -3.86 0.40 5.75
CA GLU A 118 -4.42 1.21 6.83
C GLU A 118 -5.10 2.47 6.28
N ALA A 119 -4.44 3.22 5.39
CA ALA A 119 -5.02 4.40 4.77
C ALA A 119 -6.30 4.07 3.99
N THR A 120 -6.31 2.94 3.26
CA THR A 120 -7.48 2.49 2.49
C THR A 120 -8.63 2.05 3.39
N ASP A 121 -8.35 1.28 4.45
CA ASP A 121 -9.36 0.82 5.41
C ASP A 121 -9.95 2.02 6.17
N LEU A 122 -9.14 3.02 6.51
CA LEU A 122 -9.57 4.25 7.16
C LEU A 122 -10.45 5.12 6.24
N THR A 123 -10.10 5.25 4.96
CA THR A 123 -10.86 6.09 4.02
C THR A 123 -12.07 5.38 3.40
N GLN A 124 -12.19 4.07 3.59
CA GLN A 124 -13.38 3.27 3.24
C GLN A 124 -14.44 3.26 4.35
N GLY A 125 -14.11 3.63 5.59
CA GLY A 125 -15.05 3.65 6.70
C GLY A 125 -16.14 4.71 6.55
N GLU A 126 -17.41 4.29 6.45
CA GLU A 126 -18.56 5.20 6.23
C GLU A 126 -18.87 6.15 7.39
N LYS A 127 -18.22 5.99 8.56
CA LYS A 127 -18.65 6.63 9.82
C LYS A 127 -17.83 7.85 10.27
N THR A 128 -16.72 8.20 9.63
CA THR A 128 -15.89 9.30 10.15
C THR A 128 -15.20 10.04 9.01
N VAL A 129 -15.70 11.24 8.72
CA VAL A 129 -15.13 12.34 7.90
C VAL A 129 -13.97 11.94 6.98
N THR A 130 -14.29 11.53 5.76
CA THR A 130 -13.28 11.02 4.81
C THR A 130 -12.44 12.09 4.15
N ALA A 131 -12.90 13.35 4.09
CA ALA A 131 -12.21 14.43 3.38
C ALA A 131 -11.06 15.06 4.19
N SER A 132 -11.19 15.14 5.52
CA SER A 132 -10.19 15.76 6.40
C SER A 132 -8.97 14.87 6.66
N VAL A 133 -9.12 13.55 6.51
CA VAL A 133 -8.00 12.62 6.72
C VAL A 133 -7.15 12.44 5.45
N VAL A 134 -7.64 12.90 4.29
CA VAL A 134 -6.94 12.65 3.02
C VAL A 134 -5.56 13.30 3.00
N VAL A 135 -5.44 14.59 3.36
CA VAL A 135 -4.14 15.28 3.32
C VAL A 135 -3.14 14.65 4.29
N PRO A 136 -3.49 14.42 5.58
CA PRO A 136 -2.64 13.67 6.50
C PRO A 136 -2.21 12.29 5.97
N CYS A 137 -3.12 11.52 5.36
CA CYS A 137 -2.79 10.22 4.76
C CYS A 137 -1.80 10.35 3.61
N VAL A 138 -2.01 11.29 2.68
CA VAL A 138 -1.13 11.45 1.51
C VAL A 138 0.29 11.81 1.96
N LEU A 139 0.42 12.68 2.97
CA LEU A 139 1.70 13.10 3.54
C LEU A 139 2.41 11.94 4.25
N SER A 140 1.70 11.27 5.15
CA SER A 140 2.23 10.09 5.86
C SER A 140 2.71 9.00 4.90
N LEU A 141 1.93 8.68 3.86
CA LEU A 141 2.32 7.72 2.84
C LEU A 141 3.53 8.17 2.03
N HIS A 142 3.65 9.47 1.73
CA HIS A 142 4.82 10.00 1.05
C HIS A 142 6.09 9.88 1.89
N CYS A 143 6.02 10.28 3.16
CA CYS A 143 7.14 10.16 4.10
C CYS A 143 7.58 8.69 4.25
N HIS A 144 6.63 7.78 4.42
CA HIS A 144 6.90 6.33 4.42
C HIS A 144 7.66 5.87 3.16
N LEU A 145 7.21 6.28 1.97
CA LEU A 145 7.88 5.94 0.71
C LEU A 145 9.31 6.51 0.60
N GLN A 146 9.57 7.68 1.19
CA GLN A 146 10.92 8.27 1.23
C GLN A 146 11.86 7.46 2.12
N GLU A 147 11.40 7.09 3.31
CA GLU A 147 12.18 6.35 4.30
C GLU A 147 12.45 4.90 3.87
N ILE A 148 11.47 4.25 3.25
CA ILE A 148 11.59 2.84 2.88
C ILE A 148 12.42 2.64 1.61
N ARG A 149 12.57 3.68 0.76
CA ARG A 149 13.32 3.61 -0.50
C ARG A 149 14.76 3.13 -0.32
N GLY A 150 15.42 3.54 0.75
CA GLY A 150 16.80 3.11 1.06
C GLY A 150 16.90 1.71 1.66
N ARG A 151 15.78 1.13 2.11
CA ARG A 151 15.71 -0.16 2.80
C ARG A 151 15.32 -1.30 1.87
N VAL A 152 14.44 -1.04 0.89
CA VAL A 152 13.96 -2.07 -0.04
C VAL A 152 15.03 -2.49 -1.05
N ARG A 153 15.14 -3.79 -1.31
CA ARG A 153 16.06 -4.38 -2.30
C ARG A 153 15.32 -4.94 -3.50
N TYR A 154 14.11 -5.45 -3.30
CA TYR A 154 13.31 -6.11 -4.32
C TYR A 154 12.10 -5.29 -4.75
N CYS A 155 11.53 -4.49 -3.84
CA CYS A 155 10.36 -3.65 -4.11
C CYS A 155 10.72 -2.24 -4.62
N GLY A 156 11.96 -1.98 -5.03
CA GLY A 156 12.43 -0.68 -5.53
C GLY A 156 11.58 -0.08 -6.68
N PRO A 157 11.20 -0.87 -7.71
CA PRO A 157 10.31 -0.39 -8.78
C PRO A 157 8.93 0.02 -8.25
N LEU A 158 8.34 -0.77 -7.34
CA LEU A 158 7.07 -0.44 -6.69
C LEU A 158 7.16 0.89 -5.95
N VAL A 159 8.15 1.06 -5.08
CA VAL A 159 8.36 2.29 -4.30
C VAL A 159 8.57 3.49 -5.21
N SER A 160 9.34 3.34 -6.29
CA SER A 160 9.60 4.41 -7.25
C SER A 160 8.34 4.83 -8.00
N SER A 161 7.52 3.87 -8.43
CA SER A 161 6.23 4.12 -9.09
C SER A 161 5.26 4.84 -8.16
N LEU A 162 5.07 4.32 -6.94
CA LEU A 162 4.22 4.92 -5.92
C LEU A 162 4.67 6.34 -5.60
N LYS A 163 5.96 6.56 -5.36
CA LYS A 163 6.51 7.88 -5.03
C LYS A 163 6.27 8.89 -6.15
N THR A 164 6.52 8.51 -7.41
CA THR A 164 6.29 9.37 -8.57
C THR A 164 4.82 9.83 -8.63
N ARG A 165 3.88 8.92 -8.41
CA ARG A 165 2.44 9.22 -8.41
C ARG A 165 2.04 10.14 -7.27
N PHE A 166 2.60 9.96 -6.08
CA PHE A 166 2.33 10.83 -4.94
C PHE A 166 2.91 12.24 -5.15
N THR A 167 4.11 12.35 -5.74
CA THR A 167 4.66 13.66 -6.14
C THR A 167 3.78 14.34 -7.18
N GLU A 168 3.22 13.61 -8.15
CA GLU A 168 2.25 14.15 -9.11
C GLU A 168 0.97 14.68 -8.43
N ILE A 169 0.50 14.01 -7.35
CA ILE A 169 -0.62 14.50 -6.53
C ILE A 169 -0.27 15.82 -5.85
N PHE A 170 0.92 15.94 -5.24
CA PHE A 170 1.38 17.17 -4.58
C PHE A 170 1.60 18.34 -5.55
N GLN A 171 2.08 18.04 -6.75
CA GLN A 171 2.23 19.05 -7.82
C GLN A 171 0.88 19.60 -8.25
N ALA A 172 -0.16 18.76 -8.37
CA ALA A 172 -1.51 19.19 -8.75
C ALA A 172 -2.10 20.22 -7.78
N VAL A 173 -1.69 20.17 -6.51
CA VAL A 173 -2.22 21.00 -5.42
C VAL A 173 -1.28 22.14 -5.03
N LYS A 174 -0.22 22.37 -5.81
CA LYS A 174 0.80 23.42 -5.59
C LYS A 174 1.42 23.38 -4.18
N MET A 175 1.67 22.18 -3.65
CA MET A 175 2.39 22.04 -2.38
C MET A 175 3.88 22.45 -2.56
N PRO A 176 4.40 23.36 -1.72
CA PRO A 176 5.82 23.79 -1.75
C PRO A 176 6.80 22.60 -1.64
N GLY A 177 7.88 22.63 -2.45
CA GLY A 177 8.94 21.60 -2.45
C GLY A 177 8.77 20.46 -3.48
N CYS A 178 7.67 20.44 -4.22
CA CYS A 178 7.45 19.54 -5.37
C CYS A 178 7.49 20.33 -6.69
N GLU A 179 8.66 20.86 -7.07
CA GLU A 179 8.84 21.55 -8.35
C GLU A 179 8.60 20.61 -9.54
N PRO A 180 7.99 21.07 -10.65
CA PRO A 180 7.76 20.25 -11.82
C PRO A 180 9.08 19.90 -12.53
N ALA A 181 9.22 18.65 -12.98
CA ALA A 181 10.15 18.35 -14.07
C ALA A 181 9.54 18.90 -15.36
N GLU A 182 10.23 19.81 -16.05
CA GLU A 182 9.75 20.47 -17.26
C GLU A 182 9.23 19.44 -18.29
N GLY A 183 8.04 19.69 -18.85
CA GLY A 183 7.49 18.93 -19.98
C GLY A 183 6.47 17.83 -19.67
N ARG A 184 5.94 17.73 -18.45
CA ARG A 184 4.95 16.69 -18.09
C ARG A 184 3.50 17.21 -18.19
N GLY A 185 2.64 16.46 -18.90
CA GLY A 185 1.23 16.81 -19.15
C GLY A 185 0.34 16.86 -17.90
N PRO A 186 -0.96 17.20 -18.03
CA PRO A 186 -1.85 17.42 -16.90
C PRO A 186 -1.92 16.21 -15.97
N THR A 187 -1.89 16.48 -14.66
CA THR A 187 -1.96 15.47 -13.60
C THR A 187 -3.22 14.63 -13.75
N LYS A 188 -3.07 13.30 -13.81
CA LYS A 188 -4.20 12.36 -14.01
C LYS A 188 -5.21 12.33 -12.86
N PHE A 189 -4.91 12.98 -11.73
CA PHE A 189 -5.72 12.94 -10.52
C PHE A 189 -6.14 14.36 -10.11
N PRO A 190 -7.44 14.71 -10.21
CA PRO A 190 -7.93 16.00 -9.74
C PRO A 190 -8.09 15.94 -8.23
N PHE A 191 -7.06 16.39 -7.51
CA PHE A 191 -7.10 16.59 -6.07
C PHE A 191 -7.53 18.04 -5.83
N THR A 192 -8.67 18.25 -5.18
CA THR A 192 -9.27 19.59 -5.05
C THR A 192 -8.84 20.26 -3.74
N THR A 193 -8.85 21.59 -3.72
CA THR A 193 -8.62 22.41 -2.51
C THR A 193 -9.57 22.05 -1.36
N ALA A 194 -10.71 21.41 -1.65
CA ALA A 194 -11.67 20.97 -0.65
C ALA A 194 -11.08 19.97 0.36
N TYR A 195 -10.15 19.10 -0.05
CA TYR A 195 -9.47 18.18 0.88
C TYR A 195 -8.56 18.93 1.87
N PHE A 196 -7.89 19.98 1.41
CA PHE A 196 -7.08 20.84 2.27
C PHE A 196 -7.93 21.60 3.28
N ILE A 197 -8.99 22.26 2.79
CA ILE A 197 -9.93 22.98 3.65
C ILE A 197 -10.54 22.04 4.69
N ALA A 198 -10.98 20.85 4.27
CA ALA A 198 -11.52 19.86 5.20
C ALA A 198 -10.49 19.42 6.27
N SER A 199 -9.23 19.23 5.88
CA SER A 199 -8.16 18.82 6.81
C SER A 199 -7.81 19.92 7.82
N VAL A 200 -7.84 21.18 7.40
CA VAL A 200 -7.63 22.34 8.28
C VAL A 200 -8.79 22.53 9.26
N LEU A 201 -10.03 22.36 8.78
CA LEU A 201 -11.23 22.57 9.60
C LEU A 201 -11.49 21.44 10.59
N ASP A 202 -10.81 20.30 10.48
CA ASP A 202 -10.94 19.19 11.41
C ASP A 202 -10.08 19.44 12.65
N PRO A 203 -10.68 19.57 13.85
CA PRO A 203 -9.93 19.86 15.08
C PRO A 203 -8.94 18.75 15.47
N SER A 204 -9.08 17.55 14.91
CA SER A 204 -8.15 16.43 15.11
C SER A 204 -6.83 16.62 14.38
N PHE A 205 -6.81 17.44 13.31
CA PHE A 205 -5.63 17.67 12.46
C PHE A 205 -5.20 19.13 12.45
N GLY A 206 -6.13 20.08 12.24
CA GLY A 206 -5.84 21.50 12.14
C GLY A 206 -4.75 21.82 11.11
N PHE A 207 -3.76 22.62 11.51
CA PHE A 207 -2.55 22.88 10.71
C PHE A 207 -1.35 21.99 11.11
N GLN A 208 -1.54 20.96 11.94
CA GLN A 208 -0.41 20.17 12.47
C GLN A 208 0.40 19.47 11.37
N TRP A 209 -0.26 19.06 10.29
CA TRP A 209 0.36 18.43 9.12
C TRP A 209 1.23 19.39 8.29
N LEU A 210 1.02 20.72 8.38
CA LEU A 210 1.88 21.70 7.69
C LEU A 210 3.27 21.84 8.32
N LYS A 211 3.39 21.57 9.62
CA LYS A 211 4.66 21.70 10.34
C LYS A 211 5.65 20.60 9.91
N HIS A 212 5.15 19.38 9.72
CA HIS A 212 5.98 18.20 9.45
C HIS A 212 6.24 17.92 7.97
N ASP A 213 5.28 18.19 7.08
CA ASP A 213 5.32 17.60 5.73
C ASP A 213 5.27 18.62 4.57
N VAL A 214 5.23 19.92 4.87
CA VAL A 214 5.24 21.00 3.87
C VAL A 214 6.48 21.86 4.06
N GLN A 215 7.26 22.09 3.00
CA GLN A 215 8.38 23.06 3.02
C GLN A 215 7.84 24.49 2.81
N LEU A 216 7.07 24.99 3.77
CA LEU A 216 6.81 26.42 3.89
C LEU A 216 7.94 27.09 4.65
N ASP A 217 8.19 28.36 4.33
CA ASP A 217 9.10 29.20 5.09
C ASP A 217 8.65 29.25 6.57
N SER A 218 9.59 29.36 7.51
CA SER A 218 9.30 29.26 8.94
C SER A 218 8.26 30.30 9.38
N ASP A 219 8.31 31.49 8.80
CA ASP A 219 7.40 32.59 9.09
C ASP A 219 5.95 32.29 8.66
N ASP A 220 5.75 31.60 7.53
CA ASP A 220 4.42 31.23 7.07
C ASP A 220 3.84 30.05 7.87
N LYS A 221 4.69 29.13 8.34
CA LYS A 221 4.27 28.06 9.27
C LYS A 221 3.80 28.63 10.61
N ASP A 222 4.52 29.62 11.13
CA ASP A 222 4.18 30.25 12.40
C ASP A 222 2.87 31.04 12.29
N ARG A 223 2.69 31.83 11.22
CA ARG A 223 1.45 32.57 10.96
C ARG A 223 0.22 31.68 10.82
N LEU A 224 0.35 30.54 10.15
CA LEU A 224 -0.75 29.59 10.00
C LEU A 224 -1.06 28.86 11.30
N SER A 225 -0.04 28.57 12.13
CA SER A 225 -0.23 27.88 13.41
C SER A 225 -0.87 28.72 14.51
N VAL A 226 -0.82 30.06 14.38
CA VAL A 226 -1.48 31.01 15.29
C VAL A 226 -2.98 31.17 14.97
N CYS A 227 -3.42 30.71 13.80
CA CYS A 227 -4.83 30.77 13.36
C CYS A 227 -5.64 29.49 13.66
N ALA A 228 -5.03 28.45 14.25
CA ALA A 228 -5.73 27.27 14.80
C ALA A 228 -5.95 27.44 16.30
#